data_AF-A0A1H8Y1R4-F1
#
_entry.id   AF-A0A1H8Y1R4-F1
#
_cell.length_a   1.000
_cell.length_b   1.000
_cell.length_c   1.000
_cell.angle_alpha   90.00
_cell.angle_beta   90.00
_cell.angle_gamma   90.00
#
_symmetry.space_group_name_H-M   'P 1'
#
loop_
_entity.id
_entity.type
_entity.pdbx_description
1 polymer ?
#
loop_
_entity_poly.entity_id
_entity_poly.type
_entity_poly.pdbx_seq_one_letter_code
_entity_poly.pdbx_strand_id
1 'polypeptide(L)'
;MAEVLYKSSPKLFIISVTFLGAALFALLSWLAWSQYVIAKGKMALFFFLLFLAVSLVFFYLFITVKRVKLTADSLIISYFLLPFKNSFSFSEVKSVSQNSKKIEALVGSSRQMATIFVNVTTTFNFTDGRQIKLNSIGELDFDIFVVVFNKLKRKEGKVRKPKWDGILYLIDNFSGISWLILLVVLICGLSYALITK
;
A
#
# COMPACT_ATOMS: atom_id res chain seq x y z
N MET A 1 -6.07 -27.89 0.34
CA MET A 1 -6.05 -26.43 0.12
C MET A 1 -5.89 -26.19 -1.37
N ALA A 2 -6.71 -25.33 -1.99
CA ALA A 2 -6.55 -25.00 -3.41
C ALA A 2 -5.16 -24.39 -3.67
N GLU A 3 -4.49 -24.86 -4.73
CA GLU A 3 -3.17 -24.35 -5.10
C GLU A 3 -3.27 -22.87 -5.51
N VAL A 4 -2.43 -22.03 -4.91
CA VAL A 4 -2.35 -20.59 -5.24
C VAL A 4 -1.42 -20.45 -6.44
N LEU A 5 -2.00 -20.07 -7.59
CA LEU A 5 -1.29 -19.95 -8.85
C LEU A 5 -0.60 -18.59 -9.02
N TYR A 6 -1.20 -17.55 -8.44
CA TYR A 6 -0.62 -16.21 -8.41
C TYR A 6 -1.02 -15.46 -7.14
N LYS A 7 -0.14 -14.58 -6.66
CA LYS A 7 -0.36 -13.74 -5.48
C LYS A 7 0.28 -12.38 -5.73
N SER A 8 -0.53 -11.32 -5.71
CA SER A 8 -0.03 -9.95 -5.81
C SER A 8 0.67 -9.54 -4.52
N SER A 9 1.69 -8.70 -4.66
CA SER A 9 2.42 -8.10 -3.53
C SER A 9 2.04 -6.62 -3.44
N PRO A 10 1.56 -6.12 -2.28
CA PRO A 10 1.23 -4.72 -2.19
C PRO A 10 2.44 -3.83 -2.47
N LYS A 11 2.22 -2.68 -3.10
CA LYS A 11 3.26 -1.67 -3.34
C LYS A 11 4.03 -1.36 -2.06
N LEU A 12 5.35 -1.48 -2.15
CA LEU A 12 6.33 -1.21 -1.10
C LEU A 12 6.16 0.21 -0.58
N PHE A 13 5.88 1.18 -1.45
CA PHE A 13 5.58 2.55 -1.06
C PHE A 13 4.38 2.64 -0.10
N ILE A 14 3.26 1.97 -0.40
CA ILE A 14 2.05 2.01 0.44
C ILE A 14 2.32 1.37 1.79
N ILE A 15 2.94 0.19 1.81
CA ILE A 15 3.32 -0.51 3.04
C ILE A 15 4.24 0.38 3.89
N SER A 16 5.27 0.96 3.27
CA SER A 16 6.29 1.73 3.97
C SER A 16 5.75 3.04 4.51
N VAL A 17 5.04 3.82 3.70
CA VAL A 17 4.48 5.10 4.13
C VAL A 17 3.44 4.90 5.24
N THR A 18 2.61 3.86 5.14
CA THR A 18 1.59 3.61 6.17
C THR A 18 2.20 3.10 7.49
N PHE A 19 3.13 2.14 7.43
CA PHE A 19 3.79 1.61 8.62
C PHE A 19 4.74 2.62 9.27
N LEU A 20 5.66 3.20 8.49
CA LEU A 20 6.64 4.17 9.00
C LEU A 20 5.97 5.49 9.37
N GLY A 21 4.92 5.90 8.67
CA GLY A 21 4.09 7.04 9.07
C GLY A 21 3.47 6.81 10.45
N ALA A 22 2.86 5.64 10.68
CA ALA A 22 2.31 5.30 11.99
C ALA A 22 3.38 5.37 13.10
N ALA A 23 4.57 4.79 12.84
CA ALA A 23 5.69 4.80 13.78
C ALA A 23 6.21 6.22 14.07
N LEU A 24 6.44 7.03 13.03
CA LEU A 24 6.92 8.40 13.17
C LEU A 24 5.96 9.26 13.99
N PHE A 25 4.66 9.21 13.70
CA PHE A 25 3.65 9.98 14.45
C PHE A 25 3.46 9.45 15.87
N ALA A 26 3.67 8.15 16.12
CA ALA A 26 3.70 7.62 17.49
C ALA A 26 4.89 8.20 18.29
N LEU A 27 6.07 8.30 17.68
CA LEU A 27 7.24 8.93 18.32
C LEU A 27 7.03 10.44 18.56
N LEU A 28 6.42 11.15 17.61
CA LEU A 28 6.06 12.56 17.80
C LEU A 28 5.02 12.75 18.92
N SER A 29 4.06 11.82 19.02
CA SER A 29 3.11 11.79 20.13
C SER A 29 3.83 11.58 21.46
N TRP A 30 4.77 10.63 21.54
CA TRP A 30 5.62 10.46 22.74
C TRP A 30 6.41 11.73 23.06
N LEU A 31 7.03 12.38 22.06
CA LEU A 31 7.73 13.64 22.28
C LEU A 31 6.81 14.70 22.89
N ALA A 32 5.62 14.91 22.34
CA ALA A 32 4.64 15.86 22.85
C ALA A 32 4.17 15.51 24.27
N TRP A 33 3.96 14.22 24.56
CA TRP A 33 3.65 13.74 25.90
C TRP A 33 4.76 14.06 26.90
N SER A 34 6.02 13.81 26.53
CA SER A 34 7.17 14.10 27.41
C SER A 34 7.22 15.58 27.80
N GLN A 35 6.92 16.47 26.86
CA GLN A 35 6.89 17.92 27.10
C GLN A 35 5.68 18.33 27.96
N TYR A 36 4.53 17.69 27.77
CA TYR A 36 3.37 17.91 28.62
C TYR A 36 3.64 17.50 30.08
N VAL A 37 4.29 16.35 30.31
CA VAL A 37 4.63 15.90 31.67
C VAL A 37 5.55 16.89 32.38
N ILE A 38 6.52 17.48 31.68
CA ILE A 38 7.48 18.44 32.24
C ILE A 38 6.84 19.81 32.47
N ALA A 39 6.23 20.39 31.43
CA ALA A 39 5.81 21.80 31.43
C ALA A 39 4.30 22.02 31.67
N LYS A 40 3.49 20.94 31.70
CA LYS A 40 2.02 20.94 31.81
C LYS A 40 1.31 21.90 30.84
N GLY A 41 1.94 22.20 29.70
CA GLY A 41 1.43 23.14 28.71
C GLY A 41 0.26 22.55 27.93
N LYS A 42 -0.88 23.26 27.88
CA LYS A 42 -2.08 22.86 27.10
C LYS A 42 -1.78 22.60 25.62
N MET A 43 -0.81 23.32 25.05
CA MET A 43 -0.37 23.16 23.67
C MET A 43 0.30 21.79 23.42
N ALA A 44 1.08 21.29 24.38
CA ALA A 44 1.71 19.98 24.29
C ALA A 44 0.68 18.85 24.32
N LEU A 45 -0.37 18.98 25.14
CA LEU A 45 -1.48 18.04 25.18
C LEU A 45 -2.25 18.00 23.85
N PHE A 46 -2.49 19.15 23.24
CA PHE A 46 -3.12 19.23 21.92
C PHE A 46 -2.31 18.48 20.85
N PHE A 47 -0.99 18.72 20.77
CA PHE A 47 -0.13 18.02 19.83
C PHE A 47 -0.02 16.51 20.10
N PHE A 48 0.00 16.11 21.37
CA PHE A 48 -0.04 14.69 21.75
C PHE A 48 -1.26 13.99 21.14
N LEU A 49 -2.46 14.54 21.37
CA LEU A 49 -3.72 13.98 20.86
C LEU A 49 -3.77 14.01 19.33
N LEU A 50 -3.30 15.09 18.70
CA LEU A 50 -3.25 15.23 17.25
C LEU A 50 -2.35 14.15 16.63
N PHE A 51 -1.12 14.02 17.10
CA PHE A 51 -0.17 13.03 16.56
C PHE A 51 -0.61 11.59 16.85
N LEU A 52 -1.23 11.34 18.01
CA LEU A 52 -1.80 10.04 18.31
C LEU A 52 -2.92 9.68 17.32
N ALA A 53 -3.85 10.60 17.06
CA ALA A 53 -4.93 10.39 16.10
C ALA A 53 -4.38 10.13 14.69
N VAL A 54 -3.39 10.91 14.25
CA VAL A 54 -2.74 10.71 12.94
C VAL A 54 -2.03 9.35 12.87
N SER A 55 -1.32 8.94 13.92
CA SER A 55 -0.67 7.62 14.00
C SER A 55 -1.68 6.48 13.85
N LEU A 56 -2.83 6.58 14.53
CA LEU A 56 -3.92 5.60 14.41
C LEU A 56 -4.52 5.55 13.01
N VAL A 57 -4.67 6.68 12.32
CA VAL A 57 -5.12 6.73 10.92
C VAL A 57 -4.14 6.00 10.02
N PHE A 58 -2.84 6.26 10.14
CA PHE A 58 -1.82 5.55 9.36
C PHE A 58 -1.80 4.05 9.64
N PHE A 59 -1.95 3.66 10.91
CA PHE A 59 -2.04 2.26 11.30
C PHE A 59 -3.30 1.59 10.73
N TYR A 60 -4.45 2.28 10.74
CA TYR A 60 -5.68 1.81 10.10
C TYR A 60 -5.49 1.60 8.59
N LEU A 61 -4.83 2.53 7.91
CA LEU A 61 -4.51 2.39 6.49
C LEU A 61 -3.58 1.20 6.23
N PHE A 62 -2.62 0.95 7.12
CA PHE A 62 -1.69 -0.18 7.03
C PHE A 62 -2.42 -1.54 7.16
N ILE A 63 -3.28 -1.70 8.16
CA ILE A 63 -4.03 -2.96 8.37
C ILE A 63 -5.07 -3.21 7.27
N THR A 64 -5.57 -2.16 6.63
CA THR A 64 -6.58 -2.25 5.57
C THR A 64 -6.01 -2.47 4.17
N VAL A 65 -4.67 -2.52 4.02
CA VAL A 65 -4.04 -2.88 2.74
C VAL A 65 -4.51 -4.26 2.30
N LYS A 66 -5.01 -4.35 1.07
CA LYS A 66 -5.50 -5.59 0.46
C LYS A 66 -4.49 -6.16 -0.54
N ARG A 67 -4.54 -7.48 -0.73
CA ARG A 67 -3.79 -8.23 -1.75
C ARG A 67 -4.73 -9.17 -2.49
N VAL A 68 -4.34 -9.54 -3.70
CA VAL A 68 -5.11 -10.42 -4.58
C VAL A 68 -4.38 -11.75 -4.73
N LYS A 69 -5.14 -12.84 -4.73
CA LYS A 69 -4.66 -14.19 -5.02
C LYS A 69 -5.55 -14.80 -6.10
N LEU A 70 -4.93 -15.54 -7.00
CA LEU A 70 -5.64 -16.36 -7.98
C LEU A 70 -5.43 -17.83 -7.64
N THR A 71 -6.52 -18.58 -7.58
CA THR A 71 -6.54 -20.04 -7.52
C THR A 71 -7.01 -20.59 -8.87
N ALA A 72 -7.11 -21.91 -9.00
CA ALA A 72 -7.60 -22.55 -10.23
C ALA A 72 -8.99 -22.05 -10.66
N ASP A 73 -9.88 -21.77 -9.70
CA ASP A 73 -11.30 -21.50 -9.96
C ASP A 73 -11.80 -20.16 -9.40
N SER A 74 -11.00 -19.48 -8.58
CA SER A 74 -11.45 -18.27 -7.87
C SER A 74 -10.40 -17.17 -7.76
N LEU A 75 -10.92 -15.94 -7.72
CA LEU A 75 -10.23 -14.72 -7.34
C LEU A 75 -10.45 -14.48 -5.85
N ILE A 76 -9.37 -14.42 -5.06
CA ILE A 76 -9.44 -14.15 -3.62
C ILE A 76 -8.84 -12.77 -3.34
N ILE A 77 -9.65 -11.87 -2.81
CA ILE A 77 -9.21 -10.58 -2.29
C ILE A 77 -9.11 -10.70 -0.77
N SER A 78 -7.91 -10.55 -0.23
CA SER A 78 -7.65 -10.68 1.21
C SER A 78 -6.93 -9.47 1.76
N TYR A 79 -7.06 -9.23 3.05
CA TYR A 79 -6.21 -8.25 3.72
C TYR A 79 -4.76 -8.78 3.78
N PHE A 80 -3.80 -7.87 3.73
CA PHE A 80 -2.38 -8.22 3.75
C PHE A 80 -2.00 -8.83 5.10
N LEU A 81 -2.44 -8.19 6.19
CA LEU A 81 -2.13 -8.58 7.58
C LEU A 81 -3.27 -9.30 8.29
N LEU A 82 -4.52 -9.00 7.95
CA LEU A 82 -5.68 -9.59 8.64
C LEU A 82 -6.08 -10.94 8.00
N PRO A 83 -6.65 -11.87 8.78
CA PRO A 83 -7.08 -13.18 8.28
C PRO A 83 -8.37 -13.13 7.42
N PHE A 84 -8.95 -11.95 7.22
CA PHE A 84 -10.17 -11.77 6.44
C PHE A 84 -9.92 -11.87 4.94
N LYS A 85 -10.80 -12.60 4.25
CA LYS A 85 -10.72 -12.86 2.80
C LYS A 85 -12.11 -12.96 2.19
N ASN A 86 -12.26 -12.42 0.99
CA ASN A 86 -13.43 -12.57 0.13
C ASN A 86 -13.02 -13.38 -1.09
N SER A 87 -13.76 -14.44 -1.39
CA SER A 87 -13.53 -15.29 -2.56
C SER A 87 -14.64 -15.05 -3.58
N PHE A 88 -14.26 -14.92 -4.83
CA PHE A 88 -15.17 -14.68 -5.95
C PHE A 88 -14.90 -15.70 -7.04
N SER A 89 -15.95 -16.27 -7.63
CA SER A 89 -15.79 -17.15 -8.79
C SER A 89 -15.37 -16.32 -10.01
N PHE A 90 -14.60 -16.89 -10.93
CA PHE A 90 -14.25 -16.19 -12.18
C PHE A 90 -15.47 -15.83 -13.04
N SER A 91 -16.58 -16.56 -12.89
CA SER A 91 -17.85 -16.24 -13.54
C SER A 91 -18.47 -14.93 -13.03
N GLU A 92 -18.20 -14.55 -11.78
CA GLU A 92 -18.71 -13.31 -11.16
C GLU A 92 -17.89 -12.09 -11.58
N VAL A 93 -16.64 -12.28 -12.01
CA VAL A 93 -15.74 -11.18 -12.38
C VAL A 93 -15.94 -10.86 -13.86
N LYS A 94 -16.67 -9.76 -14.14
CA LYS A 94 -16.94 -9.27 -15.50
C LYS A 94 -15.65 -8.81 -16.17
N SER A 95 -14.94 -7.88 -15.54
CA SER A 95 -13.68 -7.33 -16.05
C SER A 95 -12.76 -6.84 -14.94
N VAL A 96 -11.47 -6.77 -15.24
CA VAL A 96 -10.47 -6.12 -14.39
C VAL A 96 -9.78 -5.06 -15.24
N SER A 97 -9.71 -3.83 -14.74
CA SER A 97 -9.00 -2.73 -15.40
C SER A 97 -8.11 -2.01 -14.41
N GLN A 98 -7.10 -1.30 -14.91
CA GLN A 98 -6.24 -0.45 -14.12
C GLN A 98 -6.21 0.93 -14.72
N ASN A 99 -6.40 1.95 -13.89
CA ASN A 99 -6.31 3.35 -14.27
C ASN A 99 -5.10 3.96 -13.57
N SER A 100 -4.20 4.56 -14.34
CA SER A 100 -3.11 5.37 -13.82
C SER A 100 -3.46 6.86 -13.95
N LYS A 101 -3.33 7.58 -12.84
CA LYS A 101 -3.52 9.02 -12.75
C LYS A 101 -2.21 9.65 -12.34
N LYS A 102 -1.61 10.41 -13.26
CA LYS A 102 -0.44 11.24 -12.96
C LYS A 102 -0.87 12.39 -12.05
N ILE A 103 -0.18 12.54 -10.93
CA ILE A 103 -0.30 13.70 -10.05
C ILE A 103 0.88 14.60 -10.38
N GLU A 104 0.54 15.76 -10.93
CA GLU A 104 1.48 16.80 -11.29
C GLU A 104 1.46 17.87 -10.20
N ALA A 105 2.61 18.45 -9.89
CA ALA A 105 2.62 19.75 -9.24
C ALA A 105 3.74 20.63 -9.79
N LEU A 106 3.65 21.90 -9.42
CA LEU A 106 4.63 22.91 -9.78
C LEU A 106 5.92 22.64 -9.01
N VAL A 107 7.03 22.48 -9.72
CA VAL A 107 8.34 22.27 -9.12
C VAL A 107 9.22 23.47 -9.41
N GLY A 108 9.61 24.17 -8.33
CA GLY A 108 10.51 25.31 -8.38
C GLY A 108 9.82 26.65 -8.66
N SER A 109 10.64 27.68 -8.86
CA SER A 109 10.21 29.04 -9.25
C SER A 109 9.87 29.17 -10.74
N SER A 110 10.26 28.19 -11.56
CA SER A 110 9.72 28.04 -12.91
C SER A 110 8.33 27.38 -12.79
N ARG A 111 7.32 27.93 -13.46
CA ARG A 111 5.95 27.38 -13.47
C ARG A 111 5.85 26.08 -14.29
N GLN A 112 6.81 25.16 -14.16
CA GLN A 112 6.82 23.89 -14.87
C GLN A 112 6.12 22.82 -14.02
N MET A 113 5.11 22.18 -14.62
CA MET A 113 4.43 21.02 -14.04
C MET A 113 5.37 19.82 -14.15
N ALA A 114 5.78 19.26 -13.01
CA ALA A 114 6.48 17.99 -12.97
C ALA A 114 5.56 16.91 -12.40
N THR A 115 5.61 15.71 -12.97
CA THR A 115 4.91 14.56 -12.39
C THR A 115 5.60 14.16 -11.10
N ILE A 116 4.90 14.29 -9.97
CA ILE A 116 5.43 13.92 -8.65
C ILE A 116 5.22 12.43 -8.38
N PHE A 117 4.04 11.91 -8.72
CA PHE A 117 3.71 10.51 -8.49
C PHE A 117 2.60 10.03 -9.43
N VAL A 118 2.62 8.74 -9.78
CA VAL A 118 1.56 8.10 -10.56
C VAL A 118 0.71 7.26 -9.60
N ASN A 119 -0.52 7.71 -9.35
CA ASN A 119 -1.48 6.94 -8.58
C ASN A 119 -2.12 5.89 -9.49
N VAL A 120 -2.07 4.63 -9.09
CA VAL A 120 -2.55 3.51 -9.91
C VAL A 120 -3.65 2.80 -9.14
N THR A 121 -4.82 2.67 -9.74
CA THR A 121 -6.00 2.05 -9.15
C THR A 121 -6.49 0.91 -10.02
N THR A 122 -6.46 -0.30 -9.50
CA THR A 122 -7.04 -1.49 -10.12
C THR A 122 -8.51 -1.62 -9.71
N THR A 123 -9.41 -1.74 -10.69
CA THR A 123 -10.85 -1.89 -10.50
C THR A 123 -11.29 -3.26 -10.97
N PHE A 124 -11.96 -4.00 -10.08
CA PHE A 124 -12.63 -5.27 -10.37
C PHE A 124 -14.12 -4.99 -10.52
N ASN A 125 -14.66 -5.22 -11.71
CA ASN A 125 -16.08 -5.08 -12.00
C ASN A 125 -16.73 -6.46 -11.96
N PHE A 126 -17.81 -6.58 -11.19
CA PHE A 126 -18.56 -7.82 -11.03
C PHE A 126 -19.83 -7.82 -11.90
N THR A 127 -20.35 -9.01 -12.19
CA THR A 127 -21.55 -9.19 -13.01
C THR A 127 -22.80 -8.59 -12.38
N ASP A 128 -22.85 -8.51 -11.06
CA ASP A 128 -23.93 -7.91 -10.28
C ASP A 128 -23.83 -6.37 -10.13
N GLY A 129 -22.87 -5.75 -10.81
CA GLY A 129 -22.64 -4.30 -10.76
C GLY A 129 -21.78 -3.83 -9.59
N ARG A 130 -21.38 -4.71 -8.66
CA ARG A 130 -20.41 -4.34 -7.61
C ARG A 130 -19.06 -3.97 -8.23
N GLN A 131 -18.36 -3.05 -7.58
CA GLN A 131 -17.00 -2.66 -7.94
C GLN A 131 -16.08 -2.71 -6.72
N ILE A 132 -14.92 -3.35 -6.88
CA ILE A 132 -13.86 -3.33 -5.86
C ILE A 132 -12.65 -2.62 -6.43
N LYS A 133 -12.23 -1.54 -5.76
CA LYS A 133 -11.04 -0.75 -6.13
C LYS A 133 -9.89 -1.05 -5.19
N LEU A 134 -8.71 -1.33 -5.75
CA LEU A 134 -7.48 -1.62 -5.05
C LEU A 134 -6.35 -0.72 -5.56
N ASN A 135 -5.63 -0.07 -4.65
CA ASN A 135 -4.47 0.77 -4.99
C ASN A 135 -3.15 0.04 -4.76
N SER A 136 -3.20 -1.22 -4.30
CA SER A 136 -2.04 -1.98 -3.86
C SER A 136 -1.30 -2.71 -4.96
N ILE A 137 -1.87 -2.83 -6.17
CA ILE A 137 -1.26 -3.59 -7.27
C ILE A 137 -0.44 -2.65 -8.16
N GLY A 138 0.80 -3.05 -8.44
CA GLY A 138 1.73 -2.42 -9.40
C GLY A 138 1.22 -2.37 -10.83
N GLU A 139 1.83 -1.56 -11.70
CA GLU A 139 1.51 -1.64 -13.14
C GLU A 139 2.09 -2.93 -13.71
N LEU A 140 3.38 -3.20 -13.44
CA LEU A 140 4.05 -4.43 -13.86
C LEU A 140 3.40 -5.68 -13.25
N ASP A 141 3.01 -5.60 -11.97
CA ASP A 141 2.31 -6.70 -11.29
C ASP A 141 0.90 -6.93 -11.86
N PHE A 142 0.23 -5.86 -12.31
CA PHE A 142 -1.08 -5.95 -12.94
C PHE A 142 -1.03 -6.61 -14.32
N ASP A 143 -0.02 -6.32 -15.14
CA ASP A 143 0.14 -6.95 -16.45
C ASP A 143 0.28 -8.47 -16.31
N ILE A 144 1.11 -8.92 -15.36
CA ILE A 144 1.26 -10.33 -15.02
C ILE A 144 -0.07 -10.91 -14.53
N PHE A 145 -0.74 -10.20 -13.60
CA PHE A 145 -2.04 -10.61 -13.07
C PHE A 145 -3.07 -10.82 -14.18
N VAL A 146 -3.22 -9.89 -15.11
CA VAL A 146 -4.23 -9.95 -16.18
C VAL A 146 -3.98 -11.13 -17.11
N VAL A 147 -2.72 -11.39 -17.46
CA VAL A 147 -2.35 -12.55 -18.28
C VAL A 147 -2.75 -13.86 -17.59
N VAL A 148 -2.44 -14.00 -16.30
CA VAL A 148 -2.80 -15.19 -15.53
C VAL A 148 -4.32 -15.30 -15.35
N PHE A 149 -4.98 -14.21 -14.99
CA PHE A 149 -6.44 -14.15 -14.81
C PHE A 149 -7.19 -14.58 -16.07
N ASN A 150 -6.80 -14.06 -17.24
CA ASN A 150 -7.46 -14.39 -18.50
C ASN A 150 -7.26 -15.86 -18.89
N LYS A 151 -6.07 -16.42 -18.68
CA LYS A 151 -5.80 -17.85 -18.92
C LYS A 151 -6.66 -18.74 -18.03
N LEU A 152 -6.74 -18.42 -16.74
CA LEU A 152 -7.56 -19.16 -15.79
C LEU A 152 -9.05 -19.05 -16.11
N LYS A 153 -9.54 -17.85 -16.43
CA LYS A 153 -10.93 -17.62 -16.83
C LYS A 153 -11.33 -18.42 -18.08
N ARG A 154 -10.38 -18.62 -19.02
CA ARG A 154 -10.57 -19.42 -20.23
C ARG A 154 -10.27 -20.91 -20.06
N LYS A 155 -9.83 -21.34 -18.87
CA LYS A 155 -9.35 -22.71 -18.58
C LYS A 155 -8.17 -23.13 -19.47
N GLU A 156 -7.33 -22.18 -19.88
CA GLU A 156 -6.16 -22.41 -20.73
C GLU A 156 -4.94 -22.87 -19.90
N GLY A 157 -4.70 -24.19 -19.84
CA GLY A 157 -3.39 -24.84 -19.62
C GLY A 157 -2.45 -24.35 -18.49
N LYS A 158 -1.18 -24.76 -18.57
CA LYS A 158 -0.15 -24.51 -17.55
C LYS A 158 0.19 -23.02 -17.44
N VAL A 159 -0.14 -22.41 -16.30
CA VAL A 159 0.34 -21.08 -15.92
C VAL A 159 1.81 -21.18 -15.50
N ARG A 160 2.73 -20.61 -16.30
CA ARG A 160 4.14 -20.48 -15.89
C ARG A 160 4.27 -19.33 -14.89
N LYS A 161 4.85 -19.61 -13.72
CA LYS A 161 5.29 -18.57 -12.78
C LYS A 161 6.34 -17.69 -13.48
N PRO A 162 6.23 -16.36 -13.42
CA PRO A 162 7.24 -15.50 -14.02
C PRO A 162 8.57 -15.63 -13.27
N LYS A 163 9.68 -15.78 -13.99
CA LYS A 163 11.01 -16.03 -13.41
C LYS A 163 11.64 -14.79 -12.73
N TRP A 164 11.07 -13.60 -12.93
CA TRP A 164 11.67 -12.31 -12.56
C TRP A 164 10.82 -11.45 -11.62
N ASP A 165 9.83 -12.04 -10.94
CA ASP A 165 8.84 -11.33 -10.10
C ASP A 165 9.47 -10.38 -9.06
N GLY A 166 10.56 -10.81 -8.42
CA GLY A 166 11.20 -10.01 -7.36
C GLY A 166 11.90 -8.75 -7.87
N ILE A 167 12.57 -8.83 -9.04
CA ILE A 167 13.30 -7.69 -9.61
C ILE A 167 12.32 -6.69 -10.22
N LEU A 168 11.30 -7.18 -10.93
CA LEU A 168 10.22 -6.32 -11.45
C LEU A 168 9.51 -5.59 -10.31
N TYR A 169 9.27 -6.27 -9.18
CA TYR A 169 8.72 -5.64 -7.98
C TYR A 169 9.62 -4.52 -7.44
N LEU A 170 10.94 -4.71 -7.35
CA LEU A 170 11.85 -3.67 -6.88
C LEU A 170 11.89 -2.45 -7.82
N ILE A 171 11.86 -2.69 -9.14
CA ILE A 171 11.81 -1.62 -10.15
C ILE A 171 10.52 -0.81 -10.02
N ASP A 172 9.37 -1.49 -9.94
CA ASP A 172 8.05 -0.85 -9.80
C ASP A 172 7.91 -0.05 -8.48
N ASN A 173 8.81 -0.30 -7.53
CA ASN A 173 8.81 0.33 -6.21
C ASN A 173 10.06 1.17 -5.93
N PHE A 174 10.88 1.50 -6.93
CA PHE A 174 12.12 2.26 -6.72
C PHE A 174 11.89 3.62 -6.03
N SER A 175 10.84 4.33 -6.43
CA SER A 175 10.43 5.58 -5.77
C SER A 175 10.02 5.36 -4.31
N GLY A 176 9.45 4.19 -3.99
CA GLY A 176 9.11 3.83 -2.62
C GLY A 176 10.32 3.57 -1.75
N ILE A 177 11.40 3.04 -2.33
CA ILE A 177 12.65 2.74 -1.62
C ILE A 177 13.34 4.02 -1.15
N SER A 178 13.37 5.07 -1.97
CA SER A 178 13.99 6.34 -1.57
C SER A 178 13.26 7.00 -0.39
N TRP A 179 11.92 7.02 -0.43
CA TRP A 179 11.09 7.51 0.68
C TRP A 179 11.25 6.66 1.95
N LEU A 180 11.37 5.34 1.79
CA LEU A 180 11.60 4.42 2.90
C LEU A 180 12.90 4.76 3.63
N ILE A 181 14.01 4.95 2.90
CA ILE A 181 15.31 5.28 3.49
C ILE A 181 15.21 6.57 4.30
N LEU A 182 14.60 7.61 3.73
CA LEU A 182 14.43 8.90 4.41
C LEU A 182 13.60 8.75 5.71
N LEU A 183 12.48 8.04 5.65
CA LEU A 183 11.63 7.81 6.82
C LEU A 183 12.34 7.00 7.91
N VAL A 184 13.12 5.99 7.54
CA VAL A 184 13.90 5.20 8.50
C VAL A 184 14.93 6.08 9.22
N VAL A 185 15.67 6.92 8.49
CA VAL A 185 16.64 7.85 9.10
C VAL A 185 15.95 8.78 10.11
N LEU A 186 14.79 9.35 9.76
CA LEU A 186 14.02 10.22 10.67
C LEU A 186 13.54 9.47 11.92
N ILE A 187 13.00 8.27 11.75
CA ILE A 187 12.51 7.46 12.87
C ILE A 187 13.65 7.07 13.81
N CYS A 188 14.77 6.60 13.26
CA CYS A 188 15.95 6.24 14.06
C CYS A 188 16.51 7.44 14.81
N GLY A 189 16.66 8.58 14.13
CA GLY A 189 17.14 9.82 14.75
C GLY A 189 16.22 10.32 15.86
N LEU A 190 14.90 10.32 15.64
CA LEU A 190 13.93 10.73 16.64
C LEU A 190 13.87 9.73 17.82
N SER A 191 13.92 8.43 17.54
CA SER A 191 13.95 7.39 18.58
C SER A 191 15.18 7.53 19.47
N TYR A 192 16.36 7.71 18.86
CA TYR A 192 17.61 7.94 19.59
C TYR A 192 17.49 9.17 20.48
N ALA A 193 17.06 10.31 19.92
CA ALA A 193 16.88 11.55 20.67
C ALA A 193 15.87 11.44 21.83
N LEU A 194 14.85 10.58 21.71
CA LEU A 194 13.87 10.35 22.78
C LEU A 194 14.40 9.44 23.89
N ILE A 195 15.23 8.44 23.55
CA ILE A 195 15.79 7.48 24.51
C ILE A 195 16.96 8.09 25.29
N THR A 196 17.75 8.95 24.66
CA THR A 196 18.93 9.59 25.28
C THR A 196 18.61 10.90 26.00
N LYS A 197 17.33 11.26 26.10
CA LYS A 197 16.86 12.47 26.78
C LYS A 197 16.56 12.17 28.24
#